data_AF-A0A353BUQ7-F1
#
_entry.id   AF-A0A353BUQ7-F1
#
_cell.length_a   1.000
_cell.length_b   1.000
_cell.length_c   1.000
_cell.angle_alpha   90.00
_cell.angle_beta   90.00
_cell.angle_gamma   90.00
#
_symmetry.space_group_name_H-M   'P 1'
#
loop_
_entity.id
_entity.type
_entity.pdbx_description
1 polymer ?
#
loop_
_entity_poly.entity_id
_entity_poly.type
_entity_poly.pdbx_seq_one_letter_code
_entity_poly.pdbx_strand_id
1 'polypeptide(L)' 'MEVKVDQDLCISCGLCVSSCPEIFGWNDDEKAETSGEPVEEEFEECIQEAADGCPTDAIETG' A
#
# COMPACT_ATOMS: atom_id res chain seq x y z
N MET A 1 -7.30 2.22 10.45
CA MET A 1 -7.11 0.83 9.95
C MET A 1 -5.62 0.50 9.89
N GLU A 2 -5.25 -0.77 9.90
CA GLU A 2 -3.88 -1.23 9.64
C GLU A 2 -3.74 -1.62 8.15
N VAL A 3 -2.59 -1.28 7.56
CA VAL A 3 -2.28 -1.59 6.16
C VAL A 3 -0.85 -2.14 6.10
N LYS A 4 -0.69 -3.28 5.42
CA LYS A 4 0.60 -3.95 5.25
C LYS A 4 0.86 -4.27 3.79
N VAL A 5 2.13 -4.17 3.40
CA VAL A 5 2.61 -4.61 2.08
C VAL A 5 3.50 -5.83 2.25
N ASP A 6 3.11 -6.94 1.65
CA ASP A 6 3.94 -8.13 1.54
C ASP A 6 5.12 -7.86 0.59
N GLN A 7 6.33 -7.88 1.15
CA GLN A 7 7.57 -7.53 0.46
C GLN A 7 8.00 -8.61 -0.55
N ASP A 8 7.59 -9.86 -0.35
CA ASP A 8 7.87 -10.98 -1.25
C ASP A 8 6.94 -10.98 -2.47
N LEU A 9 5.68 -10.55 -2.29
CA LEU A 9 4.69 -10.44 -3.36
C LEU A 9 4.76 -9.12 -4.14
N CYS A 10 5.30 -8.06 -3.54
CA CYS A 10 5.39 -6.76 -4.19
C CYS A 10 6.33 -6.82 -5.41
N ILE A 11 5.83 -6.42 -6.58
CA ILE A 11 6.61 -6.38 -7.83
C ILE A 11 6.98 -4.96 -8.27
N SER A 12 6.86 -3.98 -7.38
CA SER A 12 7.23 -2.58 -7.63
C SER A 12 6.50 -1.95 -8.83
N CYS A 13 5.23 -2.29 -9.03
CA CYS A 13 4.44 -1.77 -10.17
C CYS A 13 4.06 -0.28 -10.04
N GLY A 14 4.01 0.25 -8.81
CA GLY A 14 3.79 1.67 -8.52
C GLY A 14 2.33 2.14 -8.50
N LEU A 15 1.36 1.25 -8.67
CA LEU A 15 -0.06 1.62 -8.63
C LEU A 15 -0.46 2.20 -7.27
N CYS A 16 -0.13 1.53 -6.16
CA CYS A 16 -0.46 2.00 -4.81
C CYS A 16 0.13 3.38 -4.49
N VAL A 17 1.40 3.61 -4.82
CA VAL A 17 2.09 4.90 -4.64
C VAL A 17 1.48 5.99 -5.53
N SER A 18 0.90 5.64 -6.68
CA SER A 18 0.18 6.60 -7.52
C SER A 18 -1.25 6.88 -7.04
N SER A 19 -1.94 5.88 -6.50
CA SER A 19 -3.35 5.99 -6.11
C SER A 19 -3.53 6.59 -4.71
N CYS A 20 -2.57 6.35 -3.80
CA CYS A 20 -2.65 6.78 -2.40
C CYS A 20 -1.24 7.14 -1.88
N PRO A 21 -0.58 8.17 -2.46
CA PRO A 21 0.81 8.55 -2.14
C PRO A 21 1.02 9.01 -0.69
N GLU A 22 -0.04 9.39 0.01
CA GLU A 22 -0.01 9.75 1.43
C GLU A 22 0.25 8.54 2.33
N ILE A 23 -0.11 7.33 1.87
CA ILE A 23 -0.01 6.09 2.64
C ILE A 23 1.12 5.20 2.14
N PHE A 24 1.33 5.14 0.82
CA PHE A 24 2.32 4.24 0.23
C PHE A 24 3.55 5.01 -0.26
N GLY A 25 4.72 4.52 0.15
CA GLY A 25 6.04 4.97 -0.31
C GLY A 25 6.90 3.82 -0.80
N TRP A 26 8.16 4.12 -1.14
CA TRP A 26 9.17 3.13 -1.50
C TRP A 26 10.18 2.99 -0.38
N ASN A 27 10.49 1.75 -0.01
CA ASN A 27 11.59 1.43 0.91
C ASN A 27 12.93 1.31 0.18
N ASP A 28 13.98 1.02 0.96
CA ASP A 28 15.36 0.84 0.47
C ASP A 28 15.53 -0.35 -0.49
N ASP A 29 14.60 -1.32 -0.49
CA ASP A 29 14.57 -2.48 -1.38
C ASP A 29 13.71 -2.26 -2.65
N GLU A 30 13.34 -1.00 -2.93
CA GLU A 30 12.46 -0.58 -4.04
C GLU A 30 11.08 -1.27 -4.01
N LYS A 31 10.62 -1.69 -2.83
CA LYS A 31 9.28 -2.24 -2.59
C LYS A 31 8.38 -1.19 -1.97
N ALA A 32 7.08 -1.35 -2.19
CA ALA A 32 6.11 -0.47 -1.56
C ALA A 32 6.07 -0.73 -0.05
N GLU A 33 5.95 0.33 0.74
CA GLU A 33 5.78 0.28 2.20
C GLU A 33 4.77 1.32 2.68
N THR A 34 4.28 1.15 3.89
CA THR A 34 3.48 2.15 4.62
C THR A 34 4.26 2.60 5.86
N SER A 35 3.83 3.69 6.50
CA SER A 35 4.46 4.19 7.74
C SER A 35 4.33 3.23 8.94
N GLY A 36 3.56 2.15 8.83
CA GLY A 36 3.32 1.19 9.91
C GLY A 36 2.48 1.74 11.06
N GLU A 37 1.92 2.94 10.91
CA GLU A 37 1.01 3.56 11.88
C GLU A 37 -0.45 3.28 11.50
N PRO A 38 -1.38 3.32 12.48
CA PRO A 38 -2.80 3.29 12.20
C PRO A 38 -3.17 4.43 11.24
N VAL A 39 -3.78 4.08 10.12
CA VAL A 39 -4.20 5.07 9.13
C VAL A 39 -5.57 5.65 9.49
N GLU A 40 -5.70 6.97 9.32
CA GLU A 40 -6.95 7.71 9.49
C GLU A 40 -8.02 7.27 8.50
N GLU A 41 -9.29 7.31 8.91
CA GLU A 41 -10.43 6.87 8.08
C GLU A 41 -10.56 7.64 6.76
N GLU A 42 -10.01 8.86 6.68
CA GLU A 42 -10.05 9.66 5.45
C GLU A 42 -9.28 9.03 4.28
N PHE A 43 -8.33 8.13 4.56
CA PHE A 43 -7.56 7.42 3.53
C PHE A 43 -8.12 6.03 3.20
N GLU A 44 -9.20 5.59 3.85
CA GLU A 44 -9.76 4.25 3.66
C GLU A 44 -10.11 3.98 2.19
N GLU A 45 -10.70 4.95 1.50
CA GLU A 45 -11.07 4.81 0.08
C GLU A 45 -9.83 4.60 -0.81
N CYS A 46 -8.79 5.44 -0.68
CA CYS A 46 -7.59 5.28 -1.51
C CYS A 46 -6.76 4.04 -1.15
N ILE A 47 -6.79 3.61 0.11
CA ILE A 47 -6.20 2.35 0.55
C ILE A 47 -6.92 1.17 -0.10
N GLN A 48 -8.25 1.16 -0.11
CA GLN A 48 -9.02 0.09 -0.73
C GLN A 48 -8.78 0.07 -2.25
N GLU A 49 -8.77 1.22 -2.92
CA GLU A 49 -8.41 1.29 -4.35
C GLU A 49 -7.00 0.77 -4.63
N ALA A 50 -6.02 1.09 -3.77
CA ALA A 50 -4.67 0.58 -3.91
C ALA A 50 -4.61 -0.94 -3.72
N ALA A 51 -5.33 -1.48 -2.74
CA ALA A 51 -5.41 -2.92 -2.48
C ALA A 51 -6.07 -3.68 -3.63
N ASP A 52 -7.26 -3.25 -4.07
CA ASP A 52 -8.00 -3.82 -5.20
C ASP A 52 -7.24 -3.73 -6.53
N GLY A 53 -6.41 -2.68 -6.68
CA GLY A 53 -5.59 -2.45 -7.86
C GLY A 53 -4.26 -3.23 -7.88
N CYS A 54 -3.88 -3.89 -6.77
CA CYS A 54 -2.58 -4.54 -6.66
C CYS A 54 -2.54 -5.82 -7.53
N PRO A 55 -1.68 -5.91 -8.56
CA PRO A 55 -1.70 -7.03 -9.51
C PRO A 55 -1.20 -8.36 -8.91
N THR A 56 -0.66 -8.34 -7.69
CA THR A 56 -0.11 -9.49 -6.98
C THR A 56 -0.74 -9.69 -5.61
N ASP A 57 -1.83 -8.98 -5.30
CA ASP A 57 -2.52 -9.04 -4.01
C ASP A 57 -1.58 -8.81 -2.81
N ALA A 58 -0.53 -8.01 -3.01
CA ALA A 58 0.51 -7.78 -2.01
C ALA A 58 0.09 -6.83 -0.87
N ILE A 59 -1.15 -6.33 -0.86
CA ILE A 59 -1.62 -5.32 0.09
C ILE A 59 -2.73 -5.92 0.93
N GLU A 60 -2.51 -6.00 2.24
CA GLU A 60 -3.50 -6.43 3.22
C GLU A 60 -4.05 -5.23 3.99
N THR A 61 -5.37 -5.17 4.15
CA THR A 61 -6.09 -4.11 4.87
C THR A 61 -6.94 -4.73 5.98
N GLY A 62 -6.90 -4.19 7.21
CA GLY A 62 -7.62 -4.79 8.36
C GLY A 62 -7.56 -4.01 9.68
#